data_AF-A0A925DNB7-F1
#
_entry.id   AF-A0A925DNB7-F1
#
_cell.length_a   1.000
_cell.length_b   1.000
_cell.length_c   1.000
_cell.angle_alpha   90.00
_cell.angle_beta   90.00
_cell.angle_gamma   90.00
#
_symmetry.space_group_name_H-M   'P 1'
#
loop_
_entity.id
_entity.type
_entity.pdbx_description
1 polymer ?
#
loop_
_entity_poly.entity_id
_entity_poly.type
_entity_poly.pdbx_seq_one_letter_code
_entity_poly.pdbx_strand_id
1 'polypeptide(L)'
;MKSASKKNIRKNYFSVLVVLLFLQNFTAQTTSWKGITSSSWNNATNWTAGVPVATIDAIIGDANFTGAFQPTVNATAACKSLTIGNAAKVSAVNVTKNITVSGNILIGNNGTVTHATNNTTITVKGNWTNSGTYSATISTAQVTFSGTTQTLTGPGTFKKIMINSGSILTLAANIAVNTSLSISGTIDPGQTFSISGTGSLTVNSNGKLLVKAANFATNYSLSGSVTLSGTSNVNYASAVIDQTISNAFSYGYLRVSGGMTKYLSGNLPGLSNSTSSAGRVYIDAGTLDLLTFTANRSASGGAFIIGANAKLRIGGTNGFPSNYSSTTIASTSTVEYYGNNQTVLAVTYGNLTFSSTTGTVVKTMPGNSMTITGNFTSQGGTGTGVSFTAGNNITVNQNVSLDAASIFNGGSYTLTFKGNFTNNGTFTGNTSTVALSGVSAVVSGTGINNFNNLTFSGPGITAASTVLLSVAGNLSTSGSGTFTHASGGQINVSGTSKTITGVGLKLYNCTITGTITTTATLKKKK
;
A
#
# COMPACT_ATOMS: atom_id res chain seq x y z
N MET A 1 36.80 -43.11 -44.21
CA MET A 1 35.84 -43.81 -45.11
C MET A 1 35.03 -44.81 -44.30
N LYS A 2 33.69 -44.70 -44.37
CA LYS A 2 32.67 -45.78 -44.46
C LYS A 2 32.93 -47.07 -43.65
N SER A 3 32.02 -47.65 -42.86
CA SER A 3 30.55 -47.73 -43.00
C SER A 3 29.96 -48.35 -41.74
N ALA A 4 28.78 -47.86 -41.33
CA ALA A 4 27.78 -48.53 -40.50
C ALA A 4 27.27 -49.82 -41.21
N SER A 5 26.39 -50.68 -40.73
CA SER A 5 25.29 -50.65 -39.76
C SER A 5 24.74 -52.08 -39.73
N LYS A 6 24.32 -52.58 -38.56
CA LYS A 6 23.15 -53.49 -38.43
C LYS A 6 22.88 -53.73 -36.94
N LYS A 7 21.94 -52.98 -36.35
CA LYS A 7 21.36 -53.34 -35.05
C LYS A 7 19.85 -53.06 -35.04
N ASN A 8 19.10 -54.16 -35.14
CA ASN A 8 17.79 -54.43 -34.55
C ASN A 8 16.79 -53.27 -34.38
N ILE A 9 15.96 -53.06 -35.41
CA ILE A 9 14.67 -52.36 -35.29
C ILE A 9 13.58 -53.43 -35.11
N ARG A 10 13.38 -53.95 -33.89
CA ARG A 10 12.17 -54.69 -33.49
C ARG A 10 12.03 -54.65 -31.96
N LYS A 11 11.66 -53.50 -31.38
CA LYS A 11 11.22 -53.43 -29.97
C LYS A 11 10.49 -52.15 -29.53
N ASN A 12 9.87 -51.37 -30.44
CA ASN A 12 9.22 -50.09 -30.07
C ASN A 12 7.74 -49.94 -30.49
N TYR A 13 7.02 -51.04 -30.77
CA TYR A 13 5.58 -50.94 -31.13
C TYR A 13 4.62 -51.41 -30.01
N PHE A 14 5.10 -52.12 -28.99
CA PHE A 14 4.24 -52.64 -27.92
C PHE A 14 4.06 -51.66 -26.75
N SER A 15 4.96 -50.68 -26.60
CA SER A 15 4.90 -49.67 -25.54
C SER A 15 4.21 -48.36 -25.96
N VAL A 16 3.97 -48.16 -27.26
CA VAL A 16 3.22 -46.99 -27.78
C VAL A 16 1.71 -47.30 -27.85
N LEU A 17 1.33 -48.57 -28.03
CA LEU A 17 -0.08 -48.98 -28.09
C LEU A 17 -0.75 -49.04 -26.69
N VAL A 18 0.01 -49.27 -25.62
CA VAL A 18 -0.53 -49.33 -24.24
C VAL A 18 -0.60 -47.94 -23.58
N VAL A 19 0.16 -46.96 -24.05
CA VAL A 19 0.10 -45.57 -23.55
C VAL A 19 -1.07 -44.78 -24.19
N LEU A 20 -1.59 -45.20 -25.35
CA LEU A 20 -2.83 -44.65 -25.93
C LEU A 20 -4.12 -45.20 -25.29
N LEU A 21 -4.06 -46.28 -24.50
CA LEU A 21 -5.22 -46.90 -23.83
C LEU A 21 -5.45 -46.42 -22.38
N PHE A 22 -4.61 -45.50 -21.88
CA PHE A 22 -4.79 -44.84 -20.58
C PHE A 22 -4.82 -43.30 -20.66
N LEU A 23 -5.09 -42.74 -21.85
CA LEU A 23 -5.85 -41.49 -21.89
C LEU A 23 -7.30 -41.84 -21.53
N GLN A 24 -7.56 -42.05 -20.24
CA GLN A 24 -8.89 -41.81 -19.73
C GLN A 24 -9.19 -40.36 -20.10
N ASN A 25 -10.00 -40.20 -21.14
CA ASN A 25 -10.76 -39.00 -21.32
C ASN A 25 -11.47 -38.77 -19.97
N PHE A 26 -10.93 -37.87 -19.16
CA PHE A 26 -11.77 -37.12 -18.24
C PHE A 26 -12.64 -36.24 -19.15
N THR A 27 -13.56 -36.87 -19.89
CA THR A 27 -14.73 -36.17 -20.42
C THR A 27 -15.34 -35.54 -19.19
N ALA A 28 -15.44 -34.22 -19.17
CA ALA A 28 -16.26 -33.54 -18.18
C ALA A 28 -17.61 -34.27 -18.16
N GLN A 29 -17.90 -34.96 -17.05
CA GLN A 29 -19.17 -35.66 -16.92
C GLN A 29 -20.22 -34.57 -16.91
N THR A 30 -21.14 -34.63 -17.86
CA THR A 30 -22.23 -33.66 -18.01
C THR A 30 -23.54 -34.40 -17.92
N THR A 31 -24.51 -33.80 -17.25
CA THR A 31 -25.88 -34.29 -17.21
C THR A 31 -26.82 -33.13 -17.48
N SER A 32 -27.82 -33.38 -18.33
CA SER A 32 -28.76 -32.36 -18.79
C SER A 32 -30.15 -32.61 -18.22
N TRP A 33 -30.83 -31.54 -17.84
CA TRP A 33 -32.19 -31.61 -17.34
C TRP A 33 -33.17 -31.93 -18.47
N LYS A 34 -33.95 -33.00 -18.31
CA LYS A 34 -35.00 -33.43 -19.23
C LYS A 34 -36.36 -32.87 -18.85
N GLY A 35 -36.65 -32.75 -17.55
CA GLY A 35 -37.93 -32.23 -17.05
C GLY A 35 -39.17 -33.05 -17.40
N ILE A 36 -39.02 -34.36 -17.62
CA ILE A 36 -40.10 -35.25 -18.09
C ILE A 36 -40.89 -35.94 -16.96
N THR A 37 -40.33 -36.08 -15.76
CA THR A 37 -40.97 -36.84 -14.66
C THR A 37 -41.52 -35.94 -13.56
N SER A 38 -40.75 -34.95 -13.11
CA SER A 38 -41.16 -34.03 -12.04
C SER A 38 -40.28 -32.78 -12.03
N SER A 39 -40.58 -31.82 -11.14
CA SER A 39 -39.69 -30.68 -10.88
C SER A 39 -38.53 -31.00 -9.93
N SER A 40 -38.49 -32.17 -9.27
CA SER A 40 -37.49 -32.48 -8.25
C SER A 40 -36.07 -32.62 -8.81
N TRP A 41 -35.14 -31.76 -8.39
CA TRP A 41 -33.71 -31.84 -8.74
C TRP A 41 -33.10 -33.20 -8.41
N ASN A 42 -33.43 -33.78 -7.25
CA ASN A 42 -32.87 -35.04 -6.80
C ASN A 42 -33.50 -36.29 -7.43
N ASN A 43 -34.45 -36.14 -8.37
CA ASN A 43 -34.98 -37.27 -9.12
C ASN A 43 -34.10 -37.56 -10.34
N ALA A 44 -33.37 -38.69 -10.31
CA ALA A 44 -32.46 -39.10 -11.36
C ALA A 44 -33.14 -39.25 -12.74
N THR A 45 -34.44 -39.56 -12.79
CA THR A 45 -35.16 -39.72 -14.06
C THR A 45 -35.34 -38.40 -14.81
N ASN A 46 -35.21 -37.26 -14.14
CA ASN A 46 -35.22 -35.94 -14.77
C ASN A 46 -33.88 -35.58 -15.42
N TRP A 47 -32.84 -36.40 -15.31
CA TRP A 47 -31.51 -36.13 -15.84
C TRP A 47 -31.08 -37.14 -16.91
N THR A 48 -30.24 -36.73 -17.85
CA THR A 48 -29.73 -37.63 -18.91
C THR A 48 -28.72 -38.64 -18.37
N ALA A 49 -27.92 -38.27 -17.38
CA ALA A 49 -26.86 -39.10 -16.79
C ALA A 49 -26.89 -39.08 -15.26
N GLY A 50 -28.08 -39.18 -14.67
CA GLY A 50 -28.29 -39.15 -13.21
C GLY A 50 -28.19 -37.74 -12.60
N VAL A 51 -28.47 -37.65 -11.30
CA VAL A 51 -28.44 -36.38 -10.56
C VAL A 51 -27.01 -35.83 -10.54
N PRO A 52 -26.78 -34.54 -10.89
CA PRO A 52 -25.47 -33.93 -10.80
C PRO A 52 -24.87 -34.04 -9.39
N VAL A 53 -23.55 -34.19 -9.34
CA VAL A 53 -22.73 -34.13 -8.11
C VAL A 53 -21.54 -33.22 -8.35
N ALA A 54 -20.71 -32.97 -7.33
CA ALA A 54 -19.63 -31.97 -7.36
C ALA A 54 -18.61 -32.11 -8.53
N THR A 55 -18.56 -33.27 -9.19
CA THR A 55 -17.69 -33.56 -10.35
C THR A 55 -18.42 -33.54 -11.70
N ILE A 56 -19.76 -33.39 -11.71
CA ILE A 56 -20.61 -33.45 -12.90
C ILE A 56 -21.21 -32.08 -13.20
N ASP A 57 -21.03 -31.59 -14.42
CA ASP A 57 -21.62 -30.35 -14.92
C ASP A 57 -23.14 -30.53 -15.15
N ALA A 58 -23.95 -29.60 -14.65
CA ALA A 58 -25.40 -29.60 -14.79
C ALA A 58 -25.83 -28.57 -15.85
N ILE A 59 -26.54 -29.02 -16.88
CA ILE A 59 -27.04 -28.17 -17.96
C ILE A 59 -28.57 -28.17 -17.96
N ILE A 60 -29.17 -26.99 -18.02
CA ILE A 60 -30.62 -26.79 -18.02
C ILE A 60 -30.94 -25.87 -19.19
N GLY A 61 -31.78 -26.32 -20.13
CA GLY A 61 -32.17 -25.53 -21.30
C GLY A 61 -31.48 -25.86 -22.62
N ASP A 62 -30.70 -26.93 -22.66
CA ASP A 62 -30.20 -27.49 -23.92
C ASP A 62 -31.28 -28.32 -24.63
N ALA A 63 -30.91 -28.98 -25.74
CA ALA A 63 -31.85 -29.79 -26.53
C ALA A 63 -32.54 -30.89 -25.69
N ASN A 64 -31.89 -31.40 -24.64
CA ASN A 64 -32.39 -32.48 -23.81
C ASN A 64 -33.58 -32.09 -22.93
N PHE A 65 -33.83 -30.79 -22.71
CA PHE A 65 -34.97 -30.34 -21.91
C PHE A 65 -36.30 -30.44 -22.69
N THR A 66 -36.86 -31.63 -22.80
CA THR A 66 -38.07 -31.92 -23.62
C THR A 66 -39.38 -31.95 -22.85
N GLY A 67 -39.35 -32.10 -21.52
CA GLY A 67 -40.55 -32.15 -20.69
C GLY A 67 -41.00 -30.78 -20.18
N ALA A 68 -42.15 -30.74 -19.51
CA ALA A 68 -42.78 -29.51 -19.04
C ALA A 68 -42.29 -29.03 -17.66
N PHE A 69 -41.58 -29.88 -16.89
CA PHE A 69 -41.21 -29.58 -15.52
C PHE A 69 -39.90 -28.80 -15.43
N GLN A 70 -39.97 -27.58 -14.89
CA GLN A 70 -38.80 -26.78 -14.51
C GLN A 70 -38.19 -27.31 -13.20
N PRO A 71 -36.84 -27.32 -13.06
CA PRO A 71 -36.18 -27.87 -11.89
C PRO A 71 -36.37 -27.02 -10.62
N THR A 72 -36.57 -27.71 -9.50
CA THR A 72 -36.59 -27.18 -8.15
C THR A 72 -35.52 -27.92 -7.34
N VAL A 73 -34.57 -27.17 -6.77
CA VAL A 73 -33.59 -27.69 -5.80
C VAL A 73 -34.33 -28.02 -4.52
N ASN A 74 -34.89 -29.23 -4.45
CA ASN A 74 -35.78 -29.71 -3.38
C ASN A 74 -35.05 -30.49 -2.28
N ALA A 75 -33.76 -30.78 -2.46
CA ALA A 75 -32.84 -31.34 -1.48
C ALA A 75 -31.49 -30.63 -1.61
N THR A 76 -30.60 -30.78 -0.61
CA THR A 76 -29.23 -30.26 -0.73
C THR A 76 -28.57 -30.84 -1.98
N ALA A 77 -28.12 -29.96 -2.88
CA ALA A 77 -27.59 -30.34 -4.19
C ALA A 77 -26.12 -29.94 -4.34
N ALA A 78 -25.42 -30.62 -5.25
CA ALA A 78 -24.10 -30.21 -5.69
C ALA A 78 -23.95 -30.43 -7.20
N CYS A 79 -23.17 -29.60 -7.86
CA CYS A 79 -22.69 -29.86 -9.22
C CYS A 79 -21.26 -29.34 -9.38
N LYS A 80 -20.59 -29.73 -10.47
CA LYS A 80 -19.33 -29.11 -10.89
C LYS A 80 -19.62 -27.69 -11.36
N SER A 81 -20.23 -27.51 -12.52
CA SER A 81 -20.73 -26.22 -13.00
C SER A 81 -22.24 -26.27 -13.22
N LEU A 82 -22.89 -25.11 -13.24
CA LEU A 82 -24.33 -24.98 -13.48
C LEU A 82 -24.57 -24.01 -14.64
N THR A 83 -25.16 -24.51 -15.72
CA THR A 83 -25.55 -23.70 -16.89
C THR A 83 -27.07 -23.71 -17.03
N ILE A 84 -27.68 -22.53 -17.12
CA ILE A 84 -29.14 -22.36 -17.14
C ILE A 84 -29.52 -21.45 -18.30
N GLY A 85 -30.33 -21.95 -19.23
CA GLY A 85 -30.91 -21.15 -20.32
C GLY A 85 -29.88 -20.47 -21.20
N ASN A 86 -28.72 -21.10 -21.41
CA ASN A 86 -27.68 -20.59 -22.33
C ASN A 86 -27.95 -20.97 -23.80
N ALA A 87 -28.85 -21.92 -24.04
CA ALA A 87 -29.31 -22.30 -25.37
C ALA A 87 -30.74 -21.79 -25.60
N ALA A 88 -31.42 -22.29 -26.65
CA ALA A 88 -32.70 -21.75 -27.11
C ALA A 88 -33.88 -21.89 -26.12
N LYS A 89 -33.82 -22.78 -25.13
CA LYS A 89 -34.97 -23.05 -24.25
C LYS A 89 -34.97 -22.15 -23.01
N VAL A 90 -36.10 -21.47 -22.79
CA VAL A 90 -36.38 -20.76 -21.54
C VAL A 90 -36.38 -21.73 -20.38
N SER A 91 -35.52 -21.47 -19.40
CA SER A 91 -35.23 -22.38 -18.31
C SER A 91 -35.22 -21.64 -16.99
N ALA A 92 -35.97 -22.16 -16.02
CA ALA A 92 -36.09 -21.57 -14.69
C ALA A 92 -35.68 -22.59 -13.63
N VAL A 93 -34.80 -22.19 -12.71
CA VAL A 93 -34.43 -23.00 -11.54
C VAL A 93 -34.97 -22.35 -10.28
N ASN A 94 -35.76 -23.08 -9.51
CA ASN A 94 -36.21 -22.63 -8.19
C ASN A 94 -35.32 -23.20 -7.09
N VAL A 95 -34.66 -22.34 -6.32
CA VAL A 95 -33.75 -22.74 -5.25
C VAL A 95 -34.50 -22.73 -3.91
N THR A 96 -34.87 -23.92 -3.44
CA THR A 96 -35.60 -24.12 -2.17
C THR A 96 -34.79 -24.82 -1.09
N LYS A 97 -33.59 -25.31 -1.44
CA LYS A 97 -32.58 -25.91 -0.55
C LYS A 97 -31.19 -25.47 -1.01
N ASN A 98 -30.18 -25.79 -0.20
CA ASN A 98 -28.80 -25.39 -0.47
C ASN A 98 -28.27 -26.08 -1.74
N ILE A 99 -27.51 -25.34 -2.56
CA ILE A 99 -26.78 -25.89 -3.69
C ILE A 99 -25.33 -25.42 -3.66
N THR A 100 -24.39 -26.34 -3.89
CA THR A 100 -22.96 -26.03 -4.03
C THR A 100 -22.49 -26.29 -5.45
N VAL A 101 -21.95 -25.26 -6.10
CA VAL A 101 -21.37 -25.32 -7.44
C VAL A 101 -19.86 -25.18 -7.32
N SER A 102 -19.12 -26.24 -7.62
CA SER A 102 -17.66 -26.29 -7.44
C SER A 102 -16.88 -25.46 -8.47
N GLY A 103 -17.50 -25.17 -9.60
CA GLY A 103 -17.03 -24.35 -10.70
C GLY A 103 -17.99 -23.19 -10.94
N ASN A 104 -18.32 -22.95 -12.20
CA ASN A 104 -19.01 -21.72 -12.61
C ASN A 104 -20.54 -21.86 -12.54
N ILE A 105 -21.21 -20.75 -12.27
CA ILE A 105 -22.65 -20.56 -12.53
C ILE A 105 -22.80 -19.63 -13.73
N LEU A 106 -23.47 -20.11 -14.77
CA LEU A 106 -23.86 -19.34 -15.95
C LEU A 106 -25.39 -19.31 -16.06
N ILE A 107 -25.97 -18.13 -15.86
CA ILE A 107 -27.37 -17.84 -16.17
C ILE A 107 -27.35 -17.16 -17.54
N GLY A 108 -27.65 -17.92 -18.60
CA GLY A 108 -27.72 -17.39 -19.96
C GLY A 108 -28.95 -16.51 -20.17
N ASN A 109 -29.07 -15.89 -21.35
CA ASN A 109 -30.15 -14.96 -21.68
C ASN A 109 -31.56 -15.53 -21.50
N ASN A 110 -31.74 -16.84 -21.66
CA ASN A 110 -33.01 -17.54 -21.47
C ASN A 110 -33.12 -18.21 -20.10
N GLY A 111 -32.18 -17.92 -19.18
CA GLY A 111 -32.09 -18.51 -17.87
C GLY A 111 -32.71 -17.62 -16.79
N THR A 112 -33.45 -18.25 -15.88
CA THR A 112 -33.98 -17.64 -14.67
C THR A 112 -33.57 -18.45 -13.44
N VAL A 113 -33.04 -17.79 -12.41
CA VAL A 113 -32.83 -18.37 -11.08
C VAL A 113 -33.72 -17.64 -10.09
N THR A 114 -34.63 -18.37 -9.46
CA THR A 114 -35.49 -17.87 -8.39
C THR A 114 -34.95 -18.36 -7.05
N HIS A 115 -34.58 -17.43 -6.18
CA HIS A 115 -34.02 -17.68 -4.86
C HIS A 115 -34.94 -17.07 -3.78
N ALA A 116 -36.06 -17.75 -3.54
CA ALA A 116 -37.22 -17.20 -2.84
C ALA A 116 -37.66 -18.01 -1.61
N THR A 117 -36.78 -18.85 -1.05
CA THR A 117 -37.07 -19.65 0.14
C THR A 117 -36.23 -19.20 1.33
N ASN A 118 -36.75 -19.36 2.54
CA ASN A 118 -36.03 -18.99 3.76
C ASN A 118 -34.77 -19.84 3.96
N ASN A 119 -33.69 -19.19 4.38
CA ASN A 119 -32.43 -19.82 4.82
C ASN A 119 -31.79 -20.74 3.77
N THR A 120 -31.95 -20.43 2.49
CA THR A 120 -31.29 -21.14 1.40
C THR A 120 -30.00 -20.46 0.98
N THR A 121 -28.99 -21.26 0.64
CA THR A 121 -27.69 -20.79 0.20
C THR A 121 -27.33 -21.37 -1.18
N ILE A 122 -26.93 -20.49 -2.10
CA ILE A 122 -26.21 -20.86 -3.32
C ILE A 122 -24.73 -20.62 -3.04
N THR A 123 -23.94 -21.69 -2.97
CA THR A 123 -22.48 -21.58 -2.85
C THR A 123 -21.85 -21.77 -4.22
N VAL A 124 -21.00 -20.83 -4.63
CA VAL A 124 -20.23 -20.91 -5.87
C VAL A 124 -18.74 -20.87 -5.53
N LYS A 125 -17.95 -21.69 -6.22
CA LYS A 125 -16.48 -21.72 -6.08
C LYS A 125 -15.74 -21.32 -7.36
N GLY A 126 -16.45 -21.12 -8.47
CA GLY A 126 -15.95 -20.48 -9.68
C GLY A 126 -16.60 -19.13 -9.92
N ASN A 127 -16.71 -18.74 -11.19
CA ASN A 127 -17.29 -17.48 -11.59
C ASN A 127 -18.82 -17.51 -11.55
N TRP A 128 -19.40 -16.34 -11.29
CA TRP A 128 -20.83 -16.08 -11.46
C TRP A 128 -21.02 -15.20 -12.69
N THR A 129 -21.77 -15.68 -13.67
CA THR A 129 -22.12 -14.91 -14.87
C THR A 129 -23.63 -14.88 -15.03
N ASN A 130 -24.22 -13.69 -14.94
CA ASN A 130 -25.64 -13.48 -15.16
C ASN A 130 -25.91 -12.64 -16.42
N SER A 131 -26.28 -13.32 -17.50
CA SER A 131 -26.80 -12.73 -18.74
C SER A 131 -28.34 -12.83 -18.84
N GLY A 132 -28.98 -13.54 -17.91
CA GLY A 132 -30.43 -13.68 -17.80
C GLY A 132 -30.97 -13.02 -16.53
N THR A 133 -31.85 -13.74 -15.83
CA THR A 133 -32.53 -13.23 -14.63
C THR A 133 -32.09 -13.98 -13.37
N TYR A 134 -31.58 -13.25 -12.38
CA TYR A 134 -31.45 -13.71 -10.99
C TYR A 134 -32.40 -12.92 -10.10
N SER A 135 -33.30 -13.60 -9.39
CA SER A 135 -34.30 -12.99 -8.52
C SER A 135 -34.22 -13.56 -7.11
N ALA A 136 -33.82 -12.75 -6.15
CA ALA A 136 -33.85 -13.06 -4.72
C ALA A 136 -34.85 -12.15 -4.01
N THR A 137 -35.94 -12.73 -3.47
CA THR A 137 -37.04 -11.96 -2.86
C THR A 137 -37.02 -11.98 -1.34
N ILE A 138 -36.50 -13.06 -0.74
CA ILE A 138 -36.48 -13.28 0.70
C ILE A 138 -35.19 -12.78 1.34
N SER A 139 -35.29 -12.07 2.47
CA SER A 139 -34.14 -11.44 3.16
C SER A 139 -33.05 -12.42 3.61
N THR A 140 -33.37 -13.70 3.79
CA THR A 140 -32.43 -14.76 4.20
C THR A 140 -31.77 -15.51 3.05
N ALA A 141 -32.14 -15.22 1.79
CA ALA A 141 -31.51 -15.82 0.62
C ALA A 141 -30.05 -15.37 0.47
N GLN A 142 -29.11 -16.32 0.51
CA GLN A 142 -27.67 -16.04 0.54
C GLN A 142 -26.91 -16.62 -0.66
N VAL A 143 -26.09 -15.79 -1.30
CA VAL A 143 -25.04 -16.26 -2.23
C VAL A 143 -23.71 -16.24 -1.52
N THR A 144 -23.00 -17.37 -1.51
CA THR A 144 -21.69 -17.52 -0.88
C THR A 144 -20.62 -17.76 -1.93
N PHE A 145 -19.64 -16.86 -2.00
CA PHE A 145 -18.45 -16.99 -2.84
C PHE A 145 -17.36 -17.68 -2.02
N SER A 146 -16.94 -18.87 -2.45
CA SER A 146 -16.01 -19.76 -1.71
C SER A 146 -14.85 -20.29 -2.56
N GLY A 147 -14.67 -19.80 -3.78
CA GLY A 147 -13.54 -20.11 -4.66
C GLY A 147 -12.27 -19.35 -4.29
N THR A 148 -11.15 -19.66 -4.92
CA THR A 148 -9.89 -18.92 -4.74
C THR A 148 -9.93 -17.55 -5.40
N THR A 149 -10.20 -17.51 -6.70
CA THR A 149 -10.40 -16.28 -7.49
C THR A 149 -11.68 -16.42 -8.30
N GLN A 150 -12.58 -15.44 -8.18
CA GLN A 150 -13.91 -15.48 -8.77
C GLN A 150 -14.26 -14.10 -9.33
N THR A 151 -14.96 -14.09 -10.45
CA THR A 151 -15.55 -12.88 -11.02
C THR A 151 -17.07 -12.96 -10.94
N LEU A 152 -17.70 -11.87 -10.51
CA LEU A 152 -19.14 -11.66 -10.61
C LEU A 152 -19.42 -10.74 -11.80
N THR A 153 -20.01 -11.31 -12.85
CA THR A 153 -20.39 -10.65 -14.08
C THR A 153 -21.90 -10.57 -14.21
N GLY A 154 -22.38 -9.46 -14.76
CA GLY A 154 -23.79 -9.20 -15.00
C GLY A 154 -24.48 -8.53 -13.80
N PRO A 155 -25.49 -7.68 -14.05
CA PRO A 155 -26.22 -7.02 -12.98
C PRO A 155 -26.97 -8.04 -12.13
N GLY A 156 -27.19 -7.71 -10.85
CA GLY A 156 -27.95 -8.56 -9.95
C GLY A 156 -28.30 -7.85 -8.65
N THR A 157 -29.51 -8.14 -8.16
CA THR A 157 -29.97 -7.72 -6.83
C THR A 157 -29.92 -8.92 -5.90
N PHE A 158 -29.00 -8.88 -4.95
CA PHE A 158 -28.79 -9.91 -3.95
C PHE A 158 -29.41 -9.49 -2.62
N LYS A 159 -29.82 -10.48 -1.81
CA LYS A 159 -30.27 -10.23 -0.44
C LYS A 159 -29.08 -10.31 0.51
N LYS A 160 -28.44 -11.48 0.60
CA LYS A 160 -27.17 -11.66 1.31
C LYS A 160 -26.06 -12.11 0.37
N ILE A 161 -24.88 -11.50 0.50
CA ILE A 161 -23.63 -11.98 -0.08
C ILE A 161 -22.66 -12.29 1.05
N MET A 162 -22.02 -13.45 0.98
CA MET A 162 -20.90 -13.82 1.83
C MET A 162 -19.68 -14.13 0.97
N ILE A 163 -18.53 -13.54 1.31
CA ILE A 163 -17.24 -13.83 0.67
C ILE A 163 -16.39 -14.55 1.71
N ASN A 164 -16.17 -15.84 1.52
CA ASN A 164 -15.48 -16.68 2.50
C ASN A 164 -13.99 -16.37 2.58
N SER A 165 -13.38 -16.76 3.71
CA SER A 165 -11.94 -16.65 3.88
C SER A 165 -11.20 -17.44 2.79
N GLY A 166 -10.11 -16.88 2.29
CA GLY A 166 -9.37 -17.42 1.14
C GLY A 166 -9.95 -17.09 -0.23
N SER A 167 -11.16 -16.51 -0.31
CA SER A 167 -11.75 -16.10 -1.58
C SER A 167 -11.37 -14.69 -1.99
N ILE A 168 -11.13 -14.49 -3.28
CA ILE A 168 -11.04 -13.18 -3.94
C ILE A 168 -12.22 -13.07 -4.90
N LEU A 169 -13.07 -12.08 -4.70
CA LEU A 169 -14.17 -11.74 -5.59
C LEU A 169 -13.87 -10.44 -6.31
N THR A 170 -13.85 -10.47 -7.63
CA THR A 170 -13.74 -9.27 -8.49
C THR A 170 -15.09 -8.98 -9.14
N LEU A 171 -15.51 -7.71 -9.17
CA LEU A 171 -16.72 -7.32 -9.89
C LEU A 171 -16.40 -6.98 -11.34
N ALA A 172 -17.30 -7.40 -12.23
CA ALA A 172 -17.34 -7.02 -13.64
C ALA A 172 -18.69 -6.38 -14.02
N ALA A 173 -19.48 -5.98 -13.02
CA ALA A 173 -20.76 -5.27 -13.17
C ALA A 173 -21.13 -4.55 -11.86
N ASN A 174 -22.01 -3.56 -11.96
CA ASN A 174 -22.67 -2.99 -10.78
C ASN A 174 -23.66 -4.00 -10.20
N ILE A 175 -23.73 -4.08 -8.88
CA ILE A 175 -24.67 -4.95 -8.16
C ILE A 175 -25.40 -4.20 -7.04
N ALA A 176 -26.50 -4.78 -6.57
CA ALA A 176 -27.20 -4.32 -5.37
C ALA A 176 -27.24 -5.43 -4.31
N VAL A 177 -27.07 -5.06 -3.03
CA VAL A 177 -27.21 -5.95 -1.87
C VAL A 177 -28.17 -5.31 -0.88
N ASN A 178 -29.28 -6.00 -0.58
CA ASN A 178 -30.41 -5.40 0.15
C ASN A 178 -30.56 -5.90 1.60
N THR A 179 -29.73 -6.83 2.07
CA THR A 179 -29.76 -7.29 3.47
C THR A 179 -28.37 -7.25 4.10
N SER A 180 -27.39 -7.98 3.56
CA SER A 180 -26.03 -7.94 4.13
C SER A 180 -24.96 -8.36 3.14
N LEU A 181 -23.86 -7.60 3.09
CA LEU A 181 -22.59 -7.98 2.49
C LEU A 181 -21.59 -8.31 3.60
N SER A 182 -21.19 -9.57 3.71
CA SER A 182 -20.23 -10.07 4.72
C SER A 182 -18.94 -10.52 4.05
N ILE A 183 -17.80 -9.97 4.48
CA ILE A 183 -16.50 -10.16 3.83
C ILE A 183 -15.50 -10.76 4.82
N SER A 184 -15.15 -12.03 4.62
CA SER A 184 -14.05 -12.72 5.30
C SER A 184 -12.87 -13.01 4.36
N GLY A 185 -13.11 -12.97 3.04
CA GLY A 185 -12.09 -12.99 2.00
C GLY A 185 -11.73 -11.59 1.51
N THR A 186 -11.55 -11.43 0.20
CA THR A 186 -11.24 -10.16 -0.47
C THR A 186 -12.34 -9.80 -1.47
N ILE A 187 -12.77 -8.54 -1.49
CA ILE A 187 -13.60 -7.95 -2.56
C ILE A 187 -12.79 -6.88 -3.31
N ASP A 188 -12.82 -6.94 -4.64
CA ASP A 188 -12.27 -5.93 -5.54
C ASP A 188 -13.33 -5.49 -6.57
N PRO A 189 -14.02 -4.36 -6.36
CA PRO A 189 -14.97 -3.82 -7.31
C PRO A 189 -14.32 -3.23 -8.57
N GLY A 190 -12.99 -3.14 -8.64
CA GLY A 190 -12.33 -2.36 -9.67
C GLY A 190 -12.63 -0.86 -9.54
N GLN A 191 -12.29 -0.10 -10.57
CA GLN A 191 -12.41 1.35 -10.55
C GLN A 191 -13.83 1.86 -10.84
N THR A 192 -14.61 1.08 -11.58
CA THR A 192 -15.86 1.54 -12.21
C THR A 192 -17.11 0.93 -11.58
N PHE A 193 -16.99 -0.18 -10.86
CA PHE A 193 -18.16 -0.87 -10.33
C PHE A 193 -18.45 -0.50 -8.88
N SER A 194 -19.74 -0.52 -8.58
CA SER A 194 -20.31 -0.18 -7.28
C SER A 194 -21.16 -1.32 -6.74
N ILE A 195 -21.18 -1.43 -5.41
CA ILE A 195 -22.12 -2.22 -4.64
C ILE A 195 -23.06 -1.26 -3.93
N SER A 196 -24.33 -1.24 -4.36
CA SER A 196 -25.38 -0.36 -3.83
C SER A 196 -26.44 -1.16 -3.07
N GLY A 197 -27.50 -0.50 -2.60
CA GLY A 197 -28.66 -1.14 -1.97
C GLY A 197 -28.79 -0.85 -0.48
N THR A 198 -29.76 -1.51 0.16
CA THR A 198 -30.14 -1.24 1.56
C THR A 198 -29.44 -2.11 2.59
N GLY A 199 -28.56 -3.00 2.16
CA GLY A 199 -27.89 -3.95 3.04
C GLY A 199 -26.84 -3.30 3.93
N SER A 200 -26.53 -3.94 5.05
CA SER A 200 -25.36 -3.60 5.85
C SER A 200 -24.08 -4.17 5.22
N LEU A 201 -22.95 -3.51 5.48
CA LEU A 201 -21.62 -3.97 5.10
C LEU A 201 -20.85 -4.39 6.35
N THR A 202 -20.36 -5.62 6.37
CA THR A 202 -19.48 -6.12 7.43
C THR A 202 -18.18 -6.65 6.84
N VAL A 203 -17.05 -6.09 7.27
CA VAL A 203 -15.72 -6.65 6.98
C VAL A 203 -15.23 -7.36 8.24
N ASN A 204 -15.26 -8.69 8.20
CA ASN A 204 -14.88 -9.55 9.31
C ASN A 204 -13.36 -9.50 9.55
N SER A 205 -12.91 -10.12 10.63
CA SER A 205 -11.48 -10.22 10.93
C SER A 205 -10.72 -10.84 9.76
N ASN A 206 -9.62 -10.21 9.38
CA ASN A 206 -8.80 -10.56 8.21
C ASN A 206 -9.49 -10.41 6.83
N GLY A 207 -10.77 -10.04 6.79
CA GLY A 207 -11.46 -9.68 5.56
C GLY A 207 -10.84 -8.42 4.95
N LYS A 208 -10.82 -8.36 3.62
CA LYS A 208 -10.20 -7.30 2.85
C LYS A 208 -11.18 -6.68 1.86
N LEU A 209 -11.25 -5.36 1.89
CA LEU A 209 -12.06 -4.55 1.01
C LEU A 209 -11.15 -3.59 0.24
N LEU A 210 -11.20 -3.61 -1.09
CA LEU A 210 -10.45 -2.67 -1.93
C LEU A 210 -11.36 -1.51 -2.33
N VAL A 211 -10.85 -0.29 -2.14
CA VAL A 211 -11.39 0.93 -2.77
C VAL A 211 -10.47 1.25 -3.94
N LYS A 212 -11.00 1.22 -5.15
CA LYS A 212 -10.27 1.53 -6.40
C LYS A 212 -10.88 2.69 -7.18
N ALA A 213 -12.12 3.08 -6.89
CA ALA A 213 -12.72 4.32 -7.34
C ALA A 213 -12.21 5.53 -6.52
N ALA A 214 -12.68 6.73 -6.82
CA ALA A 214 -12.22 7.98 -6.20
C ALA A 214 -12.39 8.00 -4.67
N ASN A 215 -13.40 7.32 -4.12
CA ASN A 215 -13.62 7.23 -2.68
C ASN A 215 -14.40 5.95 -2.33
N PHE A 216 -14.54 5.70 -1.02
CA PHE A 216 -15.25 4.51 -0.51
C PHE A 216 -16.69 4.43 -1.02
N ALA A 217 -17.43 5.53 -0.98
CA ALA A 217 -18.86 5.57 -1.35
C ALA A 217 -19.10 5.28 -2.83
N THR A 218 -18.13 5.59 -3.71
CA THR A 218 -18.24 5.25 -5.14
C THR A 218 -18.19 3.74 -5.39
N ASN A 219 -17.38 2.98 -4.63
CA ASN A 219 -17.37 1.52 -4.74
C ASN A 219 -18.42 0.84 -3.85
N TYR A 220 -18.76 1.44 -2.71
CA TYR A 220 -19.64 0.87 -1.69
C TYR A 220 -20.68 1.91 -1.26
N SER A 221 -21.79 1.98 -1.99
CA SER A 221 -22.90 2.93 -1.81
C SER A 221 -24.09 2.30 -1.08
N LEU A 222 -23.82 1.36 -0.17
CA LEU A 222 -24.82 0.74 0.70
C LEU A 222 -25.35 1.76 1.71
N SER A 223 -26.68 1.81 1.91
CA SER A 223 -27.30 2.72 2.90
C SER A 223 -27.41 2.12 4.30
N GLY A 224 -27.14 0.82 4.46
CA GLY A 224 -27.08 0.17 5.76
C GLY A 224 -25.80 0.52 6.53
N SER A 225 -25.69 0.00 7.76
CA SER A 225 -24.51 0.22 8.61
C SER A 225 -23.24 -0.39 8.01
N VAL A 226 -22.11 0.28 8.23
CA VAL A 226 -20.76 -0.22 7.90
C VAL A 226 -20.07 -0.66 9.18
N THR A 227 -19.73 -1.94 9.29
CA THR A 227 -19.03 -2.52 10.43
C THR A 227 -17.66 -3.04 9.99
N LEU A 228 -16.60 -2.48 10.57
CA LEU A 228 -15.21 -2.87 10.31
C LEU A 228 -14.64 -3.53 11.57
N SER A 229 -14.27 -4.80 11.49
CA SER A 229 -13.59 -5.46 12.61
C SER A 229 -12.20 -4.85 12.86
N GLY A 230 -11.66 -5.01 14.08
CA GLY A 230 -10.37 -4.43 14.46
C GLY A 230 -9.16 -4.90 13.64
N THR A 231 -9.28 -6.02 12.92
CA THR A 231 -8.26 -6.58 12.01
C THR A 231 -8.74 -6.69 10.56
N SER A 232 -9.88 -6.06 10.22
CA SER A 232 -10.31 -5.92 8.84
C SER A 232 -9.39 -4.98 8.07
N ASN A 233 -9.21 -5.23 6.77
CA ASN A 233 -8.35 -4.42 5.91
C ASN A 233 -9.19 -3.60 4.93
N VAL A 234 -9.16 -2.28 5.05
CA VAL A 234 -9.69 -1.36 4.03
C VAL A 234 -8.49 -0.78 3.28
N ASN A 235 -8.37 -1.17 2.00
CA ASN A 235 -7.24 -0.79 1.16
C ASN A 235 -7.67 0.22 0.08
N TYR A 236 -7.22 1.46 0.22
CA TYR A 236 -7.29 2.46 -0.84
C TYR A 236 -6.15 2.20 -1.83
N ALA A 237 -6.49 1.54 -2.93
CA ALA A 237 -5.56 0.77 -3.76
C ALA A 237 -5.48 1.23 -5.22
N SER A 238 -6.04 2.39 -5.56
CA SER A 238 -6.02 2.85 -6.96
C SER A 238 -4.60 3.20 -7.40
N ALA A 239 -4.23 2.70 -8.57
CA ALA A 239 -2.94 2.94 -9.22
C ALA A 239 -2.97 3.96 -10.35
N VAL A 240 -4.12 4.59 -10.58
CA VAL A 240 -4.30 5.54 -11.68
C VAL A 240 -4.98 6.83 -11.26
N ILE A 241 -5.71 6.84 -10.14
CA ILE A 241 -6.34 8.04 -9.59
C ILE A 241 -5.97 8.22 -8.12
N ASP A 242 -5.90 9.49 -7.75
CA ASP A 242 -5.92 9.90 -6.36
C ASP A 242 -7.25 9.51 -5.70
N GLN A 243 -7.23 9.31 -4.38
CA GLN A 243 -8.44 8.90 -3.65
C GLN A 243 -8.64 9.70 -2.37
N THR A 244 -9.90 9.84 -1.98
CA THR A 244 -10.30 10.40 -0.69
C THR A 244 -10.61 9.27 0.29
N ILE A 245 -9.89 9.24 1.40
CA ILE A 245 -10.09 8.35 2.54
C ILE A 245 -11.18 8.94 3.42
N SER A 246 -12.22 8.15 3.69
CA SER A 246 -13.36 8.58 4.49
C SER A 246 -12.99 8.68 5.97
N ASN A 247 -13.43 9.75 6.62
CA ASN A 247 -13.35 9.90 8.08
C ASN A 247 -14.63 9.44 8.82
N ALA A 248 -15.55 8.76 8.12
CA ALA A 248 -16.77 8.25 8.75
C ALA A 248 -16.58 6.96 9.56
N PHE A 249 -15.41 6.32 9.45
CA PHE A 249 -15.20 4.95 9.96
C PHE A 249 -14.02 4.85 10.92
N SER A 250 -14.17 4.00 11.94
CA SER A 250 -13.05 3.52 12.75
C SER A 250 -12.41 2.31 12.07
N TYR A 251 -11.27 2.49 11.42
CA TYR A 251 -10.63 1.41 10.67
C TYR A 251 -9.96 0.39 11.60
N GLY A 252 -10.04 -0.89 11.22
CA GLY A 252 -9.15 -1.93 11.73
C GLY A 252 -7.74 -1.72 11.20
N TYR A 253 -7.52 -2.00 9.92
CA TYR A 253 -6.33 -1.63 9.17
C TYR A 253 -6.71 -0.68 8.04
N LEU A 254 -6.24 0.56 8.13
CA LEU A 254 -6.23 1.48 7.00
C LEU A 254 -4.98 1.20 6.17
N ARG A 255 -5.14 0.88 4.89
CA ARG A 255 -4.05 0.57 3.98
C ARG A 255 -4.09 1.46 2.75
N VAL A 256 -2.93 2.03 2.42
CA VAL A 256 -2.69 2.85 1.22
C VAL A 256 -1.74 2.08 0.30
N SER A 257 -2.17 1.90 -0.95
CA SER A 257 -1.40 1.23 -1.99
C SER A 257 -1.75 1.80 -3.37
N GLY A 258 -1.22 1.19 -4.44
CA GLY A 258 -1.48 1.60 -5.82
C GLY A 258 -0.56 2.71 -6.34
N GLY A 259 0.14 3.45 -5.47
CA GLY A 259 1.17 4.41 -5.91
C GLY A 259 0.69 5.86 -6.08
N MET A 260 -0.63 6.09 -6.15
CA MET A 260 -1.21 7.44 -6.20
C MET A 260 -1.35 8.08 -4.81
N THR A 261 -1.81 9.33 -4.75
CA THR A 261 -2.02 10.03 -3.47
C THR A 261 -3.39 9.72 -2.88
N LYS A 262 -3.43 9.48 -1.57
CA LYS A 262 -4.65 9.27 -0.79
C LYS A 262 -4.74 10.35 0.28
N TYR A 263 -5.81 11.13 0.24
CA TYR A 263 -6.04 12.26 1.15
C TYR A 263 -7.09 11.91 2.20
N LEU A 264 -6.94 12.38 3.43
CA LEU A 264 -8.02 12.29 4.42
C LEU A 264 -9.13 13.31 4.11
N SER A 265 -10.40 12.92 4.25
CA SER A 265 -11.55 13.85 4.18
C SER A 265 -11.81 14.61 5.48
N GLY A 266 -11.15 14.23 6.56
CA GLY A 266 -11.36 14.74 7.91
C GLY A 266 -10.46 14.03 8.92
N ASN A 267 -10.50 14.46 10.19
CA ASN A 267 -9.85 13.72 11.27
C ASN A 267 -10.44 12.31 11.33
N LEU A 268 -9.57 11.30 11.22
CA LEU A 268 -10.03 9.93 11.41
C LEU A 268 -10.54 9.77 12.85
N PRO A 269 -11.70 9.12 13.06
CA PRO A 269 -12.05 8.58 14.35
C PRO A 269 -10.88 7.72 14.87
N GLY A 270 -10.73 7.64 16.19
CA GLY A 270 -9.71 6.79 16.79
C GLY A 270 -9.79 5.40 16.17
N LEU A 271 -8.69 4.93 15.59
CA LEU A 271 -8.66 3.62 14.94
C LEU A 271 -9.09 2.52 15.91
N SER A 272 -9.66 1.44 15.38
CA SER A 272 -10.19 0.34 16.19
C SER A 272 -9.13 -0.14 17.19
N ASN A 273 -9.44 -0.01 18.47
CA ASN A 273 -8.49 -0.22 19.57
C ASN A 273 -8.86 -1.44 20.44
N SER A 274 -9.70 -2.35 19.92
CA SER A 274 -10.18 -3.51 20.67
C SER A 274 -9.07 -4.46 21.15
N THR A 275 -7.87 -4.38 20.55
CA THR A 275 -6.65 -5.04 21.03
C THR A 275 -5.41 -4.19 20.70
N SER A 276 -4.26 -4.51 21.29
CA SER A 276 -2.95 -3.94 20.91
C SER A 276 -2.54 -4.27 19.45
N SER A 277 -3.15 -5.29 18.85
CA SER A 277 -2.87 -5.72 17.47
C SER A 277 -3.80 -5.07 16.42
N ALA A 278 -4.92 -4.48 16.86
CA ALA A 278 -5.90 -3.78 16.04
C ALA A 278 -5.51 -2.32 15.79
N GLY A 279 -6.11 -1.68 14.79
CA GLY A 279 -5.95 -0.24 14.54
C GLY A 279 -4.55 0.12 14.03
N ARG A 280 -4.27 -0.21 12.76
CA ARG A 280 -2.97 0.02 12.11
C ARG A 280 -3.13 0.88 10.86
N VAL A 281 -2.08 1.61 10.53
CA VAL A 281 -1.94 2.32 9.25
C VAL A 281 -0.78 1.74 8.49
N TYR A 282 -1.03 1.38 7.24
CA TYR A 282 -0.03 0.90 6.29
C TYR A 282 0.02 1.84 5.09
N ILE A 283 1.20 2.34 4.75
CA ILE A 283 1.46 3.03 3.49
C ILE A 283 2.45 2.17 2.71
N ASP A 284 1.94 1.27 1.87
CA ASP A 284 2.81 0.34 1.14
C ASP A 284 3.47 0.98 -0.08
N ALA A 285 2.74 1.88 -0.74
CA ALA A 285 3.16 2.57 -1.95
C ALA A 285 2.37 3.87 -2.11
N GLY A 286 2.94 4.83 -2.84
CA GLY A 286 2.31 6.12 -3.10
C GLY A 286 2.38 7.04 -1.88
N THR A 287 1.43 7.97 -1.80
CA THR A 287 1.42 8.99 -0.75
C THR A 287 0.15 8.88 0.10
N LEU A 288 0.30 8.79 1.42
CA LEU A 288 -0.76 9.17 2.35
C LEU A 288 -0.55 10.64 2.72
N ASP A 289 -1.49 11.49 2.33
CA ASP A 289 -1.49 12.91 2.66
C ASP A 289 -2.57 13.20 3.72
N LEU A 290 -2.12 13.59 4.91
CA LEU A 290 -3.01 13.87 6.02
C LEU A 290 -3.74 15.21 5.87
N LEU A 291 -3.31 16.08 4.95
CA LEU A 291 -3.77 17.46 4.90
C LEU A 291 -3.62 18.12 6.28
N THR A 292 -4.63 18.85 6.74
CA THR A 292 -4.69 19.43 8.09
C THR A 292 -5.29 18.50 9.13
N PHE A 293 -5.52 17.22 8.79
CA PHE A 293 -6.20 16.25 9.63
C PHE A 293 -5.24 15.29 10.33
N THR A 294 -5.80 14.47 11.23
CA THR A 294 -5.05 13.50 12.04
C THR A 294 -5.50 12.06 11.74
N ALA A 295 -4.55 11.14 11.86
CA ALA A 295 -4.74 9.69 11.81
C ALA A 295 -4.32 9.06 13.15
N ASN A 296 -4.72 9.67 14.26
CA ASN A 296 -4.32 9.25 15.59
C ASN A 296 -5.11 8.03 16.07
N ARG A 297 -4.51 7.28 17.00
CA ARG A 297 -5.28 6.33 17.81
C ARG A 297 -5.86 7.03 19.04
N SER A 298 -6.99 6.53 19.55
CA SER A 298 -7.58 7.00 20.81
C SER A 298 -6.84 6.50 22.06
N ALA A 299 -6.06 5.43 21.93
CA ALA A 299 -5.22 4.86 22.99
C ALA A 299 -3.99 4.17 22.40
N SER A 300 -2.94 4.01 23.23
CA SER A 300 -1.70 3.32 22.83
C SER A 300 -1.99 1.91 22.31
N GLY A 301 -1.40 1.54 21.18
CA GLY A 301 -1.54 0.21 20.56
C GLY A 301 -1.14 0.25 19.08
N GLY A 302 -1.38 -0.84 18.35
CA GLY A 302 -1.25 -0.85 16.89
C GLY A 302 0.14 -0.49 16.37
N ALA A 303 0.19 -0.18 15.08
CA ALA A 303 1.41 0.15 14.37
C ALA A 303 1.16 1.16 13.25
N PHE A 304 2.12 2.06 13.02
CA PHE A 304 2.18 2.93 11.84
C PHE A 304 3.36 2.49 10.97
N ILE A 305 3.08 2.03 9.75
CA ILE A 305 4.09 1.42 8.86
C ILE A 305 4.16 2.20 7.55
N ILE A 306 5.37 2.62 7.18
CA ILE A 306 5.68 3.25 5.89
C ILE A 306 6.65 2.34 5.12
N GLY A 307 6.16 1.80 4.01
CA GLY A 307 6.91 0.93 3.11
C GLY A 307 7.97 1.65 2.28
N ALA A 308 8.85 0.88 1.65
CA ALA A 308 9.89 1.41 0.77
C ALA A 308 9.29 2.26 -0.35
N ASN A 309 9.90 3.42 -0.64
CA ASN A 309 9.46 4.38 -1.65
C ASN A 309 8.05 4.99 -1.42
N ALA A 310 7.38 4.68 -0.31
CA ALA A 310 6.12 5.29 0.07
C ALA A 310 6.35 6.63 0.79
N LYS A 311 5.34 7.50 0.78
CA LYS A 311 5.41 8.84 1.36
C LYS A 311 4.29 9.10 2.35
N LEU A 312 4.63 9.69 3.49
CA LEU A 312 3.68 10.34 4.40
C LEU A 312 3.84 11.85 4.30
N ARG A 313 2.74 12.58 4.11
CA ARG A 313 2.69 14.04 4.20
C ARG A 313 1.83 14.48 5.38
N ILE A 314 2.35 15.39 6.19
CA ILE A 314 1.71 15.90 7.40
C ILE A 314 1.58 17.42 7.25
N GLY A 315 0.35 17.93 7.16
CA GLY A 315 0.05 19.35 7.04
C GLY A 315 -0.54 19.94 8.32
N GLY A 316 -1.00 21.20 8.23
CA GLY A 316 -1.54 21.95 9.37
C GLY A 316 -0.51 22.16 10.47
N THR A 317 -0.94 22.18 11.73
CA THR A 317 -0.06 22.25 12.91
C THR A 317 0.20 20.87 13.53
N ASN A 318 -0.17 19.80 12.83
CA ASN A 318 -0.12 18.44 13.36
C ASN A 318 1.32 17.89 13.37
N GLY A 319 1.62 17.05 14.36
CA GLY A 319 2.81 16.20 14.38
C GLY A 319 2.57 14.86 13.67
N PHE A 320 3.53 13.94 13.82
CA PHE A 320 3.36 12.55 13.37
C PHE A 320 2.15 11.91 14.07
N PRO A 321 1.37 11.05 13.38
CA PRO A 321 0.24 10.34 13.99
C PRO A 321 0.59 9.68 15.33
N SER A 322 -0.21 9.95 16.36
CA SER A 322 0.10 9.61 17.75
C SER A 322 -0.58 8.33 18.25
N ASN A 323 -0.13 7.87 19.43
CA ASN A 323 -0.66 6.72 20.17
C ASN A 323 -0.45 5.35 19.48
N TYR A 324 0.53 5.26 18.58
CA TYR A 324 1.00 3.97 18.06
C TYR A 324 2.08 3.38 18.97
N SER A 325 1.95 2.10 19.34
CA SER A 325 2.98 1.41 20.13
C SER A 325 4.25 1.13 19.31
N SER A 326 4.15 1.13 17.98
CA SER A 326 5.29 0.98 17.08
C SER A 326 5.14 1.86 15.83
N THR A 327 6.28 2.40 15.40
CA THR A 327 6.40 3.15 14.14
C THR A 327 7.54 2.52 13.34
N THR A 328 7.24 2.02 12.14
CA THR A 328 8.22 1.42 11.23
C THR A 328 8.32 2.27 9.97
N ILE A 329 9.51 2.79 9.69
CA ILE A 329 9.77 3.67 8.54
C ILE A 329 10.88 3.03 7.72
N ALA A 330 10.57 2.60 6.49
CA ALA A 330 11.56 2.03 5.59
C ALA A 330 12.65 3.05 5.22
N SER A 331 13.89 2.60 5.03
CA SER A 331 15.05 3.47 4.77
C SER A 331 14.93 4.31 3.49
N THR A 332 14.15 3.86 2.51
CA THR A 332 13.89 4.58 1.25
C THR A 332 12.53 5.29 1.21
N SER A 333 11.75 5.23 2.29
CA SER A 333 10.48 5.98 2.39
C SER A 333 10.73 7.48 2.61
N THR A 334 9.69 8.30 2.52
CA THR A 334 9.79 9.75 2.78
C THR A 334 8.72 10.20 3.77
N VAL A 335 9.12 10.95 4.80
CA VAL A 335 8.18 11.70 5.64
C VAL A 335 8.36 13.19 5.36
N GLU A 336 7.27 13.87 5.03
CA GLU A 336 7.24 15.31 4.78
C GLU A 336 6.37 16.02 5.83
N TYR A 337 6.99 16.93 6.59
CA TYR A 337 6.29 17.91 7.43
C TYR A 337 6.13 19.19 6.61
N TYR A 338 4.98 19.34 5.96
CA TYR A 338 4.75 20.43 5.00
C TYR A 338 3.78 21.53 5.50
N GLY A 339 3.22 21.35 6.69
CA GLY A 339 2.27 22.28 7.28
C GLY A 339 2.91 23.56 7.85
N ASN A 340 2.20 24.18 8.79
CA ASN A 340 2.65 25.35 9.54
C ASN A 340 3.67 24.92 10.62
N ASN A 341 3.57 25.48 11.82
CA ASN A 341 4.43 25.08 12.93
C ASN A 341 4.10 23.65 13.34
N GLN A 342 5.09 22.75 13.26
CA GLN A 342 4.89 21.31 13.50
C GLN A 342 5.99 20.75 14.39
N THR A 343 5.62 19.81 15.26
CA THR A 343 6.58 19.03 16.06
C THR A 343 7.00 17.78 15.32
N VAL A 344 8.31 17.59 15.21
CA VAL A 344 8.93 16.44 14.54
C VAL A 344 9.08 15.29 15.52
N LEU A 345 8.68 14.08 15.12
CA LEU A 345 8.75 12.89 15.98
C LEU A 345 10.19 12.37 16.07
N ALA A 346 10.61 11.95 17.26
CA ALA A 346 11.89 11.29 17.51
C ALA A 346 11.87 9.83 17.04
N VAL A 347 12.14 9.60 15.76
CA VAL A 347 12.29 8.26 15.16
C VAL A 347 13.45 8.26 14.16
N THR A 348 13.85 7.06 13.72
CA THR A 348 14.73 6.95 12.56
C THR A 348 13.91 7.14 11.29
N TYR A 349 14.28 8.11 10.46
CA TYR A 349 13.62 8.36 9.18
C TYR A 349 14.36 7.63 8.05
N GLY A 350 13.62 7.31 6.98
CA GLY A 350 14.19 7.09 5.65
C GLY A 350 14.70 8.42 5.12
N ASN A 351 13.93 9.07 4.26
CA ASN A 351 14.11 10.48 3.92
C ASN A 351 13.23 11.36 4.81
N LEU A 352 13.72 12.54 5.17
CA LEU A 352 12.98 13.55 5.91
C LEU A 352 12.94 14.85 5.10
N THR A 353 11.75 15.39 4.88
CA THR A 353 11.55 16.67 4.20
C THR A 353 10.79 17.63 5.10
N PHE A 354 11.31 18.84 5.23
CA PHE A 354 10.57 19.97 5.78
C PHE A 354 10.17 20.93 4.66
N SER A 355 8.91 21.33 4.68
CA SER A 355 8.37 22.34 3.79
C SER A 355 7.31 23.19 4.49
N SER A 356 6.86 24.25 3.84
CA SER A 356 5.77 25.08 4.34
C SER A 356 4.70 25.32 3.29
N THR A 357 3.47 25.53 3.77
CA THR A 357 2.32 25.90 2.95
C THR A 357 2.09 27.40 2.90
N THR A 358 2.30 28.10 4.02
CA THR A 358 2.01 29.53 4.16
C THR A 358 3.01 30.20 5.09
N GLY A 359 3.63 31.30 4.61
CA GLY A 359 4.58 32.09 5.39
C GLY A 359 5.85 31.33 5.78
N THR A 360 6.55 31.87 6.77
CA THR A 360 7.71 31.21 7.40
C THR A 360 7.22 30.38 8.57
N VAL A 361 7.64 29.12 8.63
CA VAL A 361 7.18 28.17 9.65
C VAL A 361 8.34 27.64 10.47
N VAL A 362 8.03 27.14 11.68
CA VAL A 362 9.00 26.48 12.57
C VAL A 362 8.74 24.99 12.62
N LYS A 363 9.75 24.17 12.34
CA LYS A 363 9.72 22.73 12.62
C LYS A 363 10.47 22.46 13.93
N THR A 364 9.73 22.12 14.98
CA THR A 364 10.29 21.88 16.31
C THR A 364 10.91 20.49 16.35
N MET A 365 12.24 20.44 16.43
CA MET A 365 13.02 19.20 16.47
C MET A 365 12.91 18.53 17.85
N PRO A 366 13.01 17.19 17.92
CA PRO A 366 12.93 16.47 19.19
C PRO A 366 14.18 16.68 20.06
N GLY A 367 14.00 16.50 21.37
CA GLY A 367 15.09 16.52 22.36
C GLY A 367 15.92 15.23 22.44
N ASN A 368 15.55 14.18 21.69
CA ASN A 368 16.32 12.94 21.57
C ASN A 368 17.18 12.95 20.30
N SER A 369 18.29 12.22 20.30
CA SER A 369 19.12 12.08 19.09
C SER A 369 18.32 11.47 17.94
N MET A 370 18.55 11.96 16.72
CA MET A 370 17.78 11.57 15.54
C MET A 370 18.71 11.08 14.43
N THR A 371 18.30 10.00 13.75
CA THR A 371 18.98 9.49 12.55
C THR A 371 18.07 9.59 11.34
N ILE A 372 18.61 10.11 10.25
CA ILE A 372 17.98 10.13 8.93
C ILE A 372 18.84 9.23 8.05
N THR A 373 18.29 8.07 7.69
CA THR A 373 19.02 7.04 6.92
C THR A 373 19.22 7.46 5.47
N GLY A 374 18.29 8.22 4.93
CA GLY A 374 18.29 8.79 3.59
C GLY A 374 18.66 10.27 3.59
N ASN A 375 18.04 11.02 2.68
CA ASN A 375 18.28 12.45 2.52
C ASN A 375 17.49 13.28 3.55
N PHE A 376 18.09 14.39 3.96
CA PHE A 376 17.41 15.46 4.67
C PHE A 376 17.27 16.68 3.77
N THR A 377 16.04 17.13 3.54
CA THR A 377 15.74 18.29 2.71
C THR A 377 14.91 19.30 3.49
N SER A 378 15.32 20.57 3.46
CA SER A 378 14.48 21.69 3.88
C SER A 378 14.24 22.60 2.69
N GLN A 379 12.98 22.96 2.48
CA GLN A 379 12.58 23.84 1.38
C GLN A 379 11.39 24.73 1.74
N GLY A 380 11.24 25.90 1.12
CA GLY A 380 10.10 26.80 1.35
C GLY A 380 8.74 26.22 0.96
N GLY A 381 8.69 25.22 0.07
CA GLY A 381 7.42 24.68 -0.43
C GLY A 381 6.62 25.77 -1.16
N THR A 382 5.33 25.92 -0.81
CA THR A 382 4.49 27.04 -1.28
C THR A 382 4.49 28.22 -0.30
N GLY A 383 5.09 28.05 0.89
CA GLY A 383 5.33 29.14 1.83
C GLY A 383 6.61 29.91 1.50
N THR A 384 7.05 30.74 2.45
CA THR A 384 8.18 31.67 2.26
C THR A 384 9.43 31.28 3.05
N GLY A 385 9.35 30.26 3.92
CA GLY A 385 10.50 29.77 4.65
C GLY A 385 10.21 28.67 5.65
N VAL A 386 11.29 28.00 6.06
CA VAL A 386 11.28 26.94 7.07
C VAL A 386 12.47 27.18 8.00
N SER A 387 12.20 27.28 9.30
CA SER A 387 13.23 27.36 10.32
C SER A 387 13.17 26.19 11.30
N PHE A 388 14.33 25.72 11.74
CA PHE A 388 14.45 24.65 12.73
C PHE A 388 15.77 24.75 13.47
N THR A 389 15.75 24.36 14.74
CA THR A 389 16.92 24.31 15.61
C THR A 389 17.15 22.88 16.06
N ALA A 390 18.37 22.35 15.93
CA ALA A 390 18.69 21.02 16.43
C ALA A 390 18.38 20.92 17.93
N GLY A 391 17.56 19.95 18.32
CA GLY A 391 17.18 19.67 19.71
C GLY A 391 18.07 18.61 20.39
N ASN A 392 18.88 17.89 19.63
CA ASN A 392 19.89 16.93 20.08
C ASN A 392 20.87 16.65 18.91
N ASN A 393 21.74 15.64 19.05
CA ASN A 393 22.59 15.12 17.98
C ASN A 393 21.76 14.65 16.78
N ILE A 394 22.20 14.99 15.57
CA ILE A 394 21.56 14.60 14.31
C ILE A 394 22.58 13.87 13.45
N THR A 395 22.20 12.71 12.91
CA THR A 395 22.98 12.01 11.88
C THR A 395 22.19 11.92 10.59
N VAL A 396 22.78 12.37 9.47
CA VAL A 396 22.23 12.21 8.12
C VAL A 396 23.18 11.34 7.31
N ASN A 397 22.70 10.16 6.91
CA ASN A 397 23.54 9.17 6.22
C ASN A 397 23.69 9.48 4.72
N GLN A 398 22.72 10.14 4.09
CA GLN A 398 22.83 10.64 2.72
C GLN A 398 22.95 12.17 2.71
N ASN A 399 22.35 12.84 1.72
CA ASN A 399 22.58 14.26 1.48
C ASN A 399 21.74 15.15 2.40
N VAL A 400 22.30 16.30 2.74
CA VAL A 400 21.58 17.43 3.33
C VAL A 400 21.43 18.50 2.26
N SER A 401 20.20 18.96 2.04
CA SER A 401 19.90 20.04 1.10
C SER A 401 19.03 21.10 1.77
N LEU A 402 19.55 22.32 1.86
CA LEU A 402 18.84 23.50 2.35
C LEU A 402 18.63 24.46 1.18
N ASP A 403 17.38 24.77 0.86
CA ASP A 403 17.08 25.81 -0.13
C ASP A 403 17.31 27.23 0.42
N ALA A 404 17.10 28.25 -0.43
CA ALA A 404 17.29 29.64 -0.05
C ALA A 404 16.39 30.13 1.10
N ALA A 405 15.25 29.48 1.31
CA ALA A 405 14.25 29.83 2.31
C ALA A 405 14.45 29.08 3.64
N SER A 406 15.49 28.24 3.73
CA SER A 406 15.76 27.39 4.88
C SER A 406 16.69 28.04 5.90
N ILE A 407 16.32 27.97 7.18
CA ILE A 407 17.12 28.42 8.31
C ILE A 407 17.36 27.24 9.25
N PHE A 408 18.61 26.77 9.34
CA PHE A 408 19.01 25.69 10.22
C PHE A 408 19.97 26.18 11.31
N ASN A 409 19.52 26.15 12.57
CA ASN A 409 20.36 26.43 13.73
C ASN A 409 20.90 25.13 14.34
N GLY A 410 22.22 25.00 14.45
CA GLY A 410 22.88 23.79 14.94
C GLY A 410 22.80 23.54 16.45
N GLY A 411 22.32 24.51 17.22
CA GLY A 411 22.22 24.40 18.69
C GLY A 411 23.59 24.19 19.35
N SER A 412 23.67 23.23 20.27
CA SER A 412 24.90 22.89 21.02
C SER A 412 25.36 21.45 20.80
N TYR A 413 24.85 20.81 19.74
CA TYR A 413 24.92 19.37 19.55
C TYR A 413 25.93 18.96 18.48
N THR A 414 26.14 17.65 18.32
CA THR A 414 26.93 17.11 17.21
C THR A 414 26.02 16.80 16.02
N LEU A 415 26.33 17.40 14.87
CA LEU A 415 25.64 17.16 13.60
C LEU A 415 26.58 16.38 12.67
N THR A 416 26.23 15.14 12.37
CA THR A 416 27.04 14.26 11.52
C THR A 416 26.41 14.14 10.14
N PHE A 417 27.09 14.62 9.10
CA PHE A 417 26.63 14.50 7.71
C PHE A 417 27.58 13.58 6.94
N LYS A 418 27.02 12.55 6.29
CA LYS A 418 27.77 11.54 5.54
C LYS A 418 27.61 11.64 4.03
N GLY A 419 26.58 12.32 3.53
CA GLY A 419 26.46 12.67 2.12
C GLY A 419 26.92 14.10 1.84
N ASN A 420 26.49 14.61 0.69
CA ASN A 420 26.73 16.00 0.30
C ASN A 420 25.99 16.96 1.24
N PHE A 421 26.60 18.11 1.51
CA PHE A 421 25.98 19.21 2.24
C PHE A 421 25.81 20.38 1.28
N THR A 422 24.60 20.56 0.77
CA THR A 422 24.22 21.66 -0.12
C THR A 422 23.43 22.69 0.67
N ASN A 423 23.96 23.89 0.82
CA ASN A 423 23.30 24.95 1.57
C ASN A 423 23.18 26.22 0.71
N ASN A 424 21.95 26.53 0.31
CA ASN A 424 21.58 27.78 -0.34
C ASN A 424 20.88 28.76 0.61
N GLY A 425 20.53 28.32 1.82
CA GLY A 425 19.86 29.11 2.85
C GLY A 425 20.82 29.61 3.92
N THR A 426 20.39 29.56 5.18
CA THR A 426 21.21 29.96 6.33
C THR A 426 21.44 28.79 7.26
N PHE A 427 22.71 28.43 7.46
CA PHE A 427 23.15 27.53 8.53
C PHE A 427 23.91 28.33 9.60
N THR A 428 23.44 28.25 10.85
CA THR A 428 24.05 28.90 12.02
C THR A 428 24.46 27.87 13.05
N GLY A 429 25.77 27.66 13.20
CA GLY A 429 26.33 26.61 14.04
C GLY A 429 26.15 26.81 15.55
N ASN A 430 25.89 28.01 16.05
CA ASN A 430 25.78 28.30 17.49
C ASN A 430 26.98 27.77 18.31
N THR A 431 26.81 26.76 19.17
CA THR A 431 27.91 26.09 19.88
C THR A 431 28.08 24.63 19.45
N SER A 432 27.48 24.24 18.33
CA SER A 432 27.51 22.88 17.79
C SER A 432 28.88 22.44 17.29
N THR A 433 28.98 21.14 17.01
CA THR A 433 30.07 20.55 16.22
C THR A 433 29.48 19.90 14.98
N VAL A 434 29.92 20.31 13.80
CA VAL A 434 29.56 19.65 12.54
C VAL A 434 30.69 18.69 12.14
N ALA A 435 30.34 17.43 11.89
CA ALA A 435 31.24 16.38 11.43
C ALA A 435 30.83 15.92 10.02
N LEU A 436 31.63 16.30 9.03
CA LEU A 436 31.53 15.77 7.67
C LEU A 436 32.34 14.47 7.64
N SER A 437 31.64 13.34 7.62
CA SER A 437 32.23 12.00 7.84
C SER A 437 32.12 11.07 6.62
N GLY A 438 31.46 11.53 5.57
CA GLY A 438 31.27 10.81 4.32
C GLY A 438 32.52 10.69 3.46
N VAL A 439 32.64 9.58 2.74
CA VAL A 439 33.65 9.44 1.68
C VAL A 439 33.27 10.32 0.49
N SER A 440 34.20 11.16 0.04
CA SER A 440 34.03 12.04 -1.13
C SER A 440 32.80 12.95 -1.08
N ALA A 441 32.33 13.29 0.12
CA ALA A 441 31.22 14.22 0.28
C ALA A 441 31.60 15.62 -0.27
N VAL A 442 30.61 16.30 -0.85
CA VAL A 442 30.77 17.64 -1.42
C VAL A 442 29.99 18.65 -0.60
N VAL A 443 30.67 19.73 -0.21
CA VAL A 443 30.05 20.94 0.32
C VAL A 443 29.79 21.91 -0.83
N SER A 444 28.55 22.35 -0.99
CA SER A 444 28.14 23.22 -2.10
C SER A 444 27.02 24.19 -1.72
N GLY A 445 26.63 25.03 -2.68
CA GLY A 445 25.65 26.10 -2.48
C GLY A 445 26.31 27.44 -2.14
N THR A 446 25.51 28.50 -2.19
CA THR A 446 25.95 29.89 -1.98
C THR A 446 25.35 30.52 -0.73
N GLY A 447 24.72 29.71 0.13
CA GLY A 447 24.12 30.14 1.37
C GLY A 447 25.15 30.52 2.45
N ILE A 448 24.64 30.93 3.60
CA ILE A 448 25.45 31.26 4.78
C ILE A 448 25.85 29.96 5.48
N ASN A 449 27.15 29.66 5.53
CA ASN A 449 27.70 28.46 6.18
C ASN A 449 28.52 28.85 7.43
N ASN A 450 27.83 29.15 8.53
CA ASN A 450 28.47 29.50 9.79
C ASN A 450 28.57 28.28 10.70
N PHE A 451 29.78 27.83 11.00
CA PHE A 451 30.09 26.73 11.90
C PHE A 451 30.68 27.26 13.20
N ASN A 452 30.44 26.54 14.30
CA ASN A 452 31.24 26.69 15.50
C ASN A 452 32.45 25.77 15.41
N ASN A 453 32.30 24.48 15.69
CA ASN A 453 33.36 23.51 15.36
C ASN A 453 33.03 22.79 14.03
N LEU A 454 34.03 22.61 13.18
CA LEU A 454 33.93 21.86 11.92
C LEU A 454 35.02 20.79 11.85
N THR A 455 34.60 19.53 11.69
CA THR A 455 35.50 18.37 11.59
C THR A 455 35.26 17.64 10.28
N PHE A 456 36.33 17.33 9.55
CA PHE A 456 36.31 16.44 8.40
C PHE A 456 36.92 15.10 8.80
N SER A 457 36.09 14.08 8.97
CA SER A 457 36.55 12.72 9.33
C SER A 457 36.49 11.74 8.16
N GLY A 458 35.75 12.08 7.10
CA GLY A 458 35.67 11.30 5.86
C GLY A 458 36.82 11.63 4.89
N PRO A 459 37.33 10.63 4.13
CA PRO A 459 38.35 10.88 3.12
C PRO A 459 37.76 11.55 1.87
N GLY A 460 38.52 12.43 1.23
CA GLY A 460 38.20 13.01 -0.07
C GLY A 460 37.14 14.10 -0.04
N ILE A 461 36.84 14.71 1.12
CA ILE A 461 35.80 15.74 1.21
C ILE A 461 36.24 16.97 0.43
N THR A 462 35.32 17.57 -0.33
CA THR A 462 35.58 18.77 -1.12
C THR A 462 34.56 19.87 -0.85
N ALA A 463 34.94 21.12 -1.12
CA ALA A 463 34.01 22.25 -1.20
C ALA A 463 34.13 22.94 -2.55
N ALA A 464 32.99 23.35 -3.12
CA ALA A 464 32.93 24.05 -4.41
C ALA A 464 33.55 25.46 -4.34
N SER A 465 33.93 26.01 -5.49
CA SER A 465 34.64 27.30 -5.59
C SER A 465 33.81 28.50 -5.12
N THR A 466 32.48 28.37 -5.11
CA THR A 466 31.54 29.40 -4.68
C THR A 466 31.26 29.36 -3.18
N VAL A 467 31.81 28.40 -2.44
CA VAL A 467 31.50 28.20 -1.03
C VAL A 467 32.39 29.08 -0.17
N LEU A 468 31.75 29.83 0.73
CA LEU A 468 32.39 30.45 1.88
C LEU A 468 32.06 29.63 3.13
N LEU A 469 33.09 29.13 3.83
CA LEU A 469 32.97 28.48 5.13
C LEU A 469 33.43 29.43 6.23
N SER A 470 32.56 29.77 7.19
CA SER A 470 32.93 30.56 8.36
C SER A 470 32.97 29.66 9.59
N VAL A 471 34.11 29.55 10.28
CA VAL A 471 34.31 28.65 11.43
C VAL A 471 34.77 29.47 12.63
N ALA A 472 33.89 29.67 13.61
CA ALA A 472 34.18 30.48 14.82
C ALA A 472 34.86 29.68 15.96
N GLY A 473 35.03 28.38 15.77
CA GLY A 473 35.60 27.44 16.72
C GLY A 473 36.73 26.61 16.10
N ASN A 474 36.82 25.34 16.50
CA ASN A 474 37.89 24.46 16.03
C ASN A 474 37.63 23.97 14.60
N LEU A 475 38.66 23.99 13.76
CA LEU A 475 38.70 23.35 12.45
C LEU A 475 39.62 22.12 12.53
N SER A 476 39.16 20.94 12.16
CA SER A 476 40.01 19.75 12.24
C SER A 476 39.75 18.72 11.16
N THR A 477 40.76 17.87 10.93
CA THR A 477 40.55 16.55 10.36
C THR A 477 40.86 15.47 11.39
N SER A 478 40.22 14.30 11.27
CA SER A 478 40.45 13.16 12.15
C SER A 478 40.39 11.84 11.38
N GLY A 479 41.08 10.79 11.87
CA GLY A 479 41.15 9.50 11.19
C GLY A 479 41.69 9.61 9.76
N SER A 480 40.97 9.07 8.78
CA SER A 480 41.26 9.21 7.34
C SER A 480 40.80 10.54 6.72
N GLY A 481 40.31 11.46 7.55
CA GLY A 481 39.74 12.73 7.15
C GLY A 481 40.67 13.58 6.30
N THR A 482 40.19 14.02 5.15
CA THR A 482 40.90 14.98 4.29
C THR A 482 39.91 15.97 3.70
N PHE A 483 40.36 17.20 3.46
CA PHE A 483 39.53 18.25 2.89
C PHE A 483 40.28 19.01 1.80
N THR A 484 39.61 19.25 0.66
CA THR A 484 40.13 20.10 -0.41
C THR A 484 39.11 21.16 -0.79
N HIS A 485 39.49 22.43 -0.66
CA HIS A 485 38.71 23.53 -1.20
C HIS A 485 39.06 23.74 -2.68
N ALA A 486 38.04 23.85 -3.55
CA ALA A 486 38.24 24.19 -4.96
C ALA A 486 38.82 25.61 -5.14
N SER A 487 39.45 25.85 -6.30
CA SER A 487 40.04 27.16 -6.61
C SER A 487 38.96 28.24 -6.61
N GLY A 488 39.22 29.36 -5.94
CA GLY A 488 38.26 30.45 -5.72
C GLY A 488 37.53 30.40 -4.36
N GLY A 489 37.49 29.24 -3.70
CA GLY A 489 36.79 29.05 -2.44
C GLY A 489 37.42 29.77 -1.24
N GLN A 490 36.60 30.15 -0.27
CA GLN A 490 37.02 30.91 0.91
C GLN A 490 36.70 30.21 2.23
N ILE A 491 37.61 30.23 3.18
CA ILE A 491 37.39 29.77 4.56
C ILE A 491 37.87 30.84 5.53
N ASN A 492 37.00 31.25 6.45
CA ASN A 492 37.31 32.19 7.52
C ASN A 492 37.31 31.42 8.84
N VAL A 493 38.45 31.37 9.53
CA VAL A 493 38.55 30.78 10.87
C VAL A 493 38.71 31.91 11.87
N SER A 494 37.83 31.99 12.85
CA SER A 494 37.83 33.05 13.85
C SER A 494 37.74 32.51 15.27
N GLY A 495 38.04 33.35 16.25
CA GLY A 495 37.82 33.08 17.67
C GLY A 495 39.08 33.15 18.53
N THR A 496 38.88 33.08 19.85
CA THR A 496 39.98 33.10 20.83
C THR A 496 40.28 31.70 21.32
N SER A 497 41.57 31.35 21.38
CA SER A 497 42.07 30.05 21.84
C SER A 497 41.46 28.87 21.09
N LYS A 498 41.29 28.99 19.77
CA LYS A 498 40.83 27.88 18.91
C LYS A 498 41.98 27.26 18.14
N THR A 499 41.69 26.14 17.50
CA THR A 499 42.71 25.30 16.88
C THR A 499 42.39 24.95 15.43
N ILE A 500 43.45 24.82 14.63
CA ILE A 500 43.43 24.13 13.33
C ILE A 500 44.31 22.88 13.47
N THR A 501 43.71 21.69 13.39
CA THR A 501 44.42 20.42 13.68
C THR A 501 44.18 19.35 12.61
N GLY A 502 45.03 18.32 12.63
CA GLY A 502 44.94 17.18 11.72
C GLY A 502 45.77 17.33 10.44
N VAL A 503 45.59 16.40 9.50
CA VAL A 503 46.35 16.32 8.24
C VAL A 503 45.44 16.46 7.03
N GLY A 504 46.01 16.77 5.86
CA GLY A 504 45.26 16.74 4.60
C GLY A 504 44.26 17.88 4.41
N LEU A 505 44.42 19.00 5.13
CA LEU A 505 43.71 20.26 4.86
C LEU A 505 44.37 20.99 3.68
N LYS A 506 43.71 20.98 2.52
CA LYS A 506 44.09 21.76 1.34
C LYS A 506 43.14 22.94 1.18
N LEU A 507 43.54 24.10 1.70
CA LEU A 507 42.74 25.33 1.70
C LEU A 507 43.15 26.22 0.51
N TYR A 508 42.21 26.99 -0.03
CA TYR A 508 42.49 27.96 -1.11
C TYR A 508 42.73 29.36 -0.52
N ASN A 509 41.68 30.09 -0.17
CA ASN A 509 41.78 31.37 0.54
C ASN A 509 41.36 31.19 2.01
N CYS A 510 42.33 31.21 2.93
CA CYS A 510 42.09 31.05 4.37
C CYS A 510 42.38 32.37 5.10
N THR A 511 41.36 32.95 5.71
CA THR A 511 41.50 34.11 6.59
C THR A 511 41.42 33.66 8.03
N ILE A 512 42.35 34.13 8.87
CA ILE A 512 42.39 33.82 10.30
C ILE A 512 42.22 35.11 11.09
N THR A 513 41.27 35.15 12.03
CA THR A 513 41.07 36.28 12.95
C THR A 513 40.99 35.82 14.41
N GLY A 514 41.68 36.52 15.32
CA GLY A 514 41.77 36.13 16.73
C GLY A 514 43.01 35.27 17.04
N THR A 515 42.92 34.45 18.09
CA THR A 515 44.05 33.65 18.60
C THR A 515 43.84 32.18 18.24
N ILE A 516 44.40 31.79 17.09
CA ILE A 516 44.32 30.42 16.54
C ILE A 516 45.69 29.76 16.58
N THR A 517 45.77 28.56 17.19
CA THR A 517 46.98 27.72 17.14
C THR A 517 46.81 26.63 16.09
N THR A 518 47.87 26.29 15.36
CA THR A 518 47.80 25.24 14.34
C THR A 518 48.88 24.19 14.55
N THR A 519 48.46 22.93 14.58
CA THR A 519 49.34 21.76 14.39
C THR A 519 49.10 21.10 13.05
N ALA A 520 48.19 21.65 12.23
CA ALA A 520 47.84 21.09 10.94
C ALA A 520 48.88 21.37 9.86
N THR A 521 49.04 20.41 8.95
CA THR A 521 49.79 20.64 7.70
C THR A 521 48.89 21.34 6.68
N LEU A 522 49.02 22.67 6.57
CA LEU A 522 48.27 23.48 5.62
C LEU A 522 48.97 23.51 4.27
N LYS A 523 48.29 23.05 3.21
CA LYS A 523 48.78 23.20 1.83
C LYS A 523 47.93 24.23 1.09
N LYS A 524 48.54 25.34 0.68
CA LYS A 524 47.93 26.32 -0.22
C LYS A 524 47.85 25.74 -1.62
N LYS A 525 46.66 25.66 -2.20
CA LYS A 525 46.49 25.30 -3.61
C LYS A 525 46.86 26.53 -4.45
N LYS A 526 47.94 26.43 -5.24
CA LYS A 526 48.32 27.47 -6.21
C LYS A 526 47.30 27.55 -7.33
#